data_AF-F3GDZ6-F1
#
_entry.id   AF-F3GDZ6-F1
#
_cell.length_a   1.000
_cell.length_b   1.000
_cell.length_c   1.000
_cell.angle_alpha   90.00
_cell.angle_beta   90.00
_cell.angle_gamma   90.00
#
_symmetry.space_group_name_H-M   'P 1'
#
loop_
_entity.id
_entity.type
_entity.pdbx_description
1 polymer ?
#
loop_
_entity_poly.entity_id
_entity_poly.type
_entity_poly.pdbx_seq_one_letter_code
_entity_poly.pdbx_strand_id
1 'polypeptide(L)'
;AALIGIGSSTFHPEASRIARLASGGRYGLAQSTFQVGGNTGTAFGPLLAAAIIIPFGQGNVAWIGLFALFSLGLLYAISRWYRAHLNLFKLKAGQAATHGLSRKRVIASLAVLAFLVFSKFFYMTSLTSYFTFYLIEKFDLSVASSQLHLFLFLGAVAAGTFFGGPIGDRIGRKAVIWFSILGAAPFTLALPYADLFWTSVLSVIIGFVLASAFSAIVVYAQELVPGNVGMIAGLFFGLMFGAAALALPCSAIWLTATASCSSTRCALTCRCSASSRFFCLGPNNADSNADFPVHHHAGHLATQGSGRRLERRTRGDPGVADRRRARQ
;
A
#
# COMPACT_ATOMS: atom_id res chain seq x y z
N ALA A 1 -4.28 8.43 23.59
CA ALA A 1 -3.87 8.57 22.19
C ALA A 1 -2.44 9.12 22.03
N ALA A 2 -2.11 10.29 22.61
CA ALA A 2 -0.78 10.91 22.45
C ALA A 2 0.41 9.99 22.83
N LEU A 3 0.34 9.29 23.98
CA LEU A 3 1.38 8.35 24.42
C LEU A 3 1.59 7.19 23.43
N ILE A 4 0.50 6.65 22.87
CA ILE A 4 0.55 5.57 21.87
C ILE A 4 1.24 6.08 20.59
N GLY A 5 0.92 7.32 20.17
CA GLY A 5 1.55 7.95 19.01
C GLY A 5 3.06 8.16 19.19
N ILE A 6 3.49 8.67 20.34
CA ILE A 6 4.91 8.89 20.66
C ILE A 6 5.67 7.55 20.74
N GLY A 7 5.08 6.54 21.39
CA GLY A 7 5.65 5.21 21.48
C GLY A 7 5.83 4.58 20.09
N SER A 8 4.78 4.62 19.26
CA SER A 8 4.78 4.11 17.89
C SER A 8 5.85 4.80 17.03
N SER A 9 5.92 6.13 17.06
CA SER A 9 6.88 6.92 16.27
C SER A 9 8.34 6.66 16.66
N THR A 10 8.60 6.26 17.91
CA THR A 10 9.95 5.90 18.37
C THR A 10 10.27 4.44 18.06
N PHE A 11 9.29 3.54 18.23
CA PHE A 11 9.47 2.10 18.11
C PHE A 11 9.66 1.62 16.66
N HIS A 12 8.76 1.97 15.75
CA HIS A 12 8.78 1.41 14.38
C HIS A 12 10.05 1.74 13.58
N PRO A 13 10.58 2.99 13.62
CA PRO A 13 11.81 3.31 12.91
C PRO A 13 13.01 2.51 13.40
N GLU A 14 13.16 2.39 14.72
CA GLU A 14 14.31 1.69 15.32
C GLU A 14 14.16 0.17 15.17
N ALA A 15 12.96 -0.38 15.35
CA ALA A 15 12.71 -1.81 15.15
C ALA A 15 12.98 -2.23 13.70
N SER A 16 12.55 -1.43 12.71
CA SER A 16 12.86 -1.68 11.30
C SER A 16 14.37 -1.62 11.01
N ARG A 17 15.08 -0.69 11.64
CA ARG A 17 16.56 -0.60 11.54
C ARG A 17 17.22 -1.85 12.13
N ILE A 18 16.82 -2.28 13.32
CA ILE A 18 17.35 -3.49 13.98
C ILE A 18 17.07 -4.73 13.13
N ALA A 19 15.85 -4.87 12.61
CA ALA A 19 15.47 -5.97 11.72
C ALA A 19 16.35 -5.99 10.45
N ARG A 20 16.60 -4.82 9.85
CA ARG A 20 17.50 -4.71 8.69
C ARG A 20 18.93 -5.12 9.02
N LEU A 21 19.46 -4.75 10.18
CA LEU A 21 20.81 -5.14 10.62
C LEU A 21 20.92 -6.65 10.88
N ALA A 22 19.88 -7.26 11.45
CA ALA A 22 19.80 -8.70 11.70
C ALA A 22 19.50 -9.54 10.44
N SER A 23 19.16 -8.90 9.31
CA SER A 23 18.61 -9.58 8.12
C SER A 23 19.58 -10.46 7.33
N GLY A 24 20.89 -10.31 7.52
CA GLY A 24 21.90 -11.00 6.70
C GLY A 24 21.79 -10.71 5.19
N GLY A 25 21.24 -9.54 4.80
CA GLY A 25 21.05 -9.14 3.40
C GLY A 25 19.66 -9.47 2.83
N ARG A 26 18.83 -10.21 3.55
CA ARG A 26 17.43 -10.51 3.18
C ARG A 26 16.49 -9.45 3.75
N TYR A 27 16.65 -8.21 3.29
CA TYR A 27 15.97 -7.05 3.85
C TYR A 27 14.44 -7.14 3.77
N GLY A 28 13.90 -7.64 2.65
CA GLY A 28 12.46 -7.86 2.47
C GLY A 28 11.91 -8.87 3.47
N LEU A 29 12.55 -10.03 3.62
CA LEU A 29 12.14 -11.01 4.63
C LEU A 29 12.18 -10.41 6.04
N ALA A 30 13.26 -9.76 6.44
CA ALA A 30 13.37 -9.18 7.78
C ALA A 30 12.26 -8.13 8.04
N GLN A 31 12.03 -7.25 7.07
CA GLN A 31 11.01 -6.21 7.18
C GLN A 31 9.59 -6.80 7.19
N SER A 32 9.32 -7.82 6.37
CA SER A 32 8.03 -8.51 6.38
C SER A 32 7.77 -9.30 7.67
N THR A 33 8.81 -9.91 8.25
CA THR A 33 8.72 -10.64 9.54
C THR A 33 8.46 -9.69 10.70
N PHE A 34 9.05 -8.49 10.68
CA PHE A 34 8.71 -7.46 11.66
C PHE A 34 7.23 -7.04 11.56
N GLN A 35 6.74 -6.82 10.35
CA GLN A 35 5.40 -6.28 10.12
C GLN A 35 4.29 -7.32 10.26
N VAL A 36 4.56 -8.61 10.01
CA VAL A 36 3.53 -9.65 10.17
C VAL A 36 3.04 -9.70 11.61
N GLY A 37 3.93 -9.51 12.62
CA GLY A 37 3.51 -9.44 14.02
C GLY A 37 2.45 -8.36 14.28
N GLY A 38 2.66 -7.16 13.74
CA GLY A 38 1.69 -6.06 13.84
C GLY A 38 0.37 -6.37 13.13
N ASN A 39 0.42 -6.86 11.88
CA ASN A 39 -0.78 -7.19 11.11
C ASN A 39 -1.56 -8.37 11.71
N THR A 40 -0.86 -9.36 12.27
CA THR A 40 -1.47 -10.47 13.01
C THR A 40 -2.21 -9.95 14.24
N GLY A 41 -1.60 -9.04 15.00
CA GLY A 41 -2.29 -8.37 16.12
C GLY A 41 -3.55 -7.62 15.67
N THR A 42 -3.46 -6.88 14.56
CA THR A 42 -4.63 -6.20 13.97
C THR A 42 -5.71 -7.19 13.54
N ALA A 43 -5.34 -8.34 12.94
CA ALA A 43 -6.29 -9.37 12.53
C ALA A 43 -6.99 -10.02 13.73
N PHE A 44 -6.27 -10.35 14.80
CA PHE A 44 -6.88 -10.91 16.01
C PHE A 44 -7.73 -9.90 16.78
N GLY A 45 -7.53 -8.59 16.59
CA GLY A 45 -8.30 -7.53 17.25
C GLY A 45 -9.82 -7.72 17.18
N PRO A 46 -10.42 -7.80 15.97
CA PRO A 46 -11.82 -8.17 15.75
C PRO A 46 -12.30 -9.39 16.54
N LEU A 47 -11.53 -10.49 16.54
CA LEU A 47 -11.90 -11.72 17.23
C LEU A 47 -11.87 -11.55 18.74
N LEU A 48 -10.85 -10.88 19.27
CA LEU A 48 -10.75 -10.58 20.70
C LEU A 48 -11.86 -9.61 21.13
N ALA A 49 -12.21 -8.63 20.31
CA ALA A 49 -13.34 -7.75 20.56
C ALA A 49 -14.66 -8.55 20.61
N ALA A 50 -14.89 -9.44 19.64
CA ALA A 50 -16.08 -10.28 19.61
C ALA A 50 -16.15 -11.27 20.78
N ALA A 51 -15.02 -11.87 21.16
CA ALA A 51 -14.95 -12.90 22.19
C ALA A 51 -14.89 -12.35 23.62
N ILE A 52 -14.36 -11.13 23.82
CA ILE A 52 -14.13 -10.57 25.15
C ILE A 52 -15.06 -9.37 25.42
N ILE A 53 -15.10 -8.40 24.51
CA ILE A 53 -15.80 -7.13 24.75
C ILE A 53 -17.32 -7.30 24.65
N ILE A 54 -17.80 -8.04 23.65
CA ILE A 54 -19.24 -8.26 23.45
C ILE A 54 -19.87 -9.03 24.64
N PRO A 55 -19.34 -10.18 25.09
CA PRO A 55 -19.97 -10.94 26.17
C PRO A 55 -19.66 -10.42 27.58
N PHE A 56 -18.45 -9.87 27.83
CA PHE A 56 -18.01 -9.54 29.18
C PHE A 56 -17.83 -8.03 29.42
N GLY A 57 -18.03 -7.19 28.41
CA GLY A 57 -17.88 -5.73 28.51
C GLY A 57 -16.44 -5.23 28.44
N GLN A 58 -16.29 -3.91 28.30
CA GLN A 58 -15.00 -3.25 28.01
C GLN A 58 -13.95 -3.41 29.13
N GLY A 59 -14.36 -3.58 30.39
CA GLY A 59 -13.42 -3.71 31.52
C GLY A 59 -12.49 -4.92 31.37
N ASN A 60 -12.94 -5.98 30.70
CA ASN A 60 -12.15 -7.20 30.49
C ASN A 60 -10.99 -7.03 29.49
N VAL A 61 -10.94 -5.91 28.77
CA VAL A 61 -9.79 -5.53 27.93
C VAL A 61 -8.52 -5.39 28.77
N ALA A 62 -8.62 -5.10 30.07
CA ALA A 62 -7.47 -4.98 30.97
C ALA A 62 -6.58 -6.25 30.98
N TRP A 63 -7.15 -7.44 30.77
CA TRP A 63 -6.40 -8.69 30.68
C TRP A 63 -5.43 -8.74 29.50
N ILE A 64 -5.75 -8.04 28.40
CA ILE A 64 -4.83 -7.89 27.25
C ILE A 64 -3.58 -7.06 27.67
N GLY A 65 -3.67 -6.27 28.74
CA GLY A 65 -2.55 -5.56 29.33
C GLY A 65 -1.41 -6.50 29.76
N LEU A 66 -1.69 -7.75 30.15
CA LEU A 66 -0.64 -8.73 30.46
C LEU A 66 0.23 -9.05 29.23
N PHE A 67 -0.38 -9.14 28.05
CA PHE A 67 0.35 -9.34 26.81
C PHE A 67 1.22 -8.11 26.45
N ALA A 68 0.74 -6.91 26.76
CA ALA A 68 1.53 -5.69 26.60
C ALA A 68 2.75 -5.67 27.54
N LEU A 69 2.58 -6.09 28.80
CA LEU A 69 3.70 -6.21 29.77
C LEU A 69 4.71 -7.27 29.34
N PHE A 70 4.26 -8.42 28.85
CA PHE A 70 5.12 -9.44 28.27
C PHE A 70 5.92 -8.89 27.07
N SER A 71 5.24 -8.18 26.17
CA SER A 71 5.86 -7.56 24.99
C SER A 71 6.92 -6.52 25.39
N LEU A 72 6.67 -5.75 26.46
CA LEU A 72 7.64 -4.80 27.02
C LEU A 72 8.89 -5.52 27.55
N GLY A 73 8.72 -6.64 28.26
CA GLY A 73 9.83 -7.47 28.75
C GLY A 73 10.67 -8.05 27.59
N LEU A 74 10.01 -8.56 26.55
CA LEU A 74 10.68 -9.06 25.34
C LEU A 74 11.45 -7.93 24.63
N LEU A 75 10.84 -6.76 24.48
CA LEU A 75 11.48 -5.61 23.84
C LEU A 75 12.69 -5.12 24.64
N TYR A 76 12.61 -5.15 25.96
CA TYR A 76 13.74 -4.84 26.83
C TYR A 76 14.91 -5.81 26.61
N ALA A 77 14.63 -7.12 26.52
CA ALA A 77 15.64 -8.14 26.23
C ALA A 77 16.30 -7.92 24.86
N ILE A 78 15.51 -7.67 23.81
CA ILE A 78 16.01 -7.37 22.45
C ILE A 78 16.87 -6.09 22.47
N SER A 79 16.44 -5.06 23.20
CA SER A 79 17.18 -3.80 23.32
C SER A 79 18.54 -3.98 24.01
N ARG A 80 18.63 -4.89 24.98
CA ARG A 80 19.92 -5.27 25.60
C ARG A 80 20.81 -6.05 24.65
N TRP A 81 20.25 -7.03 23.94
CA TRP A 81 20.98 -7.80 22.93
C TRP A 81 21.54 -6.90 21.84
N TYR A 82 20.73 -5.97 21.33
CA TYR A 82 21.14 -5.02 20.31
C TYR A 82 22.27 -4.12 20.79
N ARG A 83 22.18 -3.58 22.02
CA ARG A 83 23.26 -2.79 22.63
C ARG A 83 24.59 -3.52 22.67
N ALA A 84 24.59 -4.82 22.98
CA ALA A 84 25.80 -5.63 22.98
C ALA A 84 26.37 -5.86 21.57
N HIS A 85 25.52 -5.93 20.53
CA HIS A 85 25.93 -6.21 19.15
C HIS A 85 26.21 -4.94 18.31
N LEU A 86 25.90 -3.75 18.81
CA LEU A 86 26.12 -2.47 18.12
C LEU A 86 27.58 -2.27 17.66
N ASN A 87 28.55 -2.67 18.49
CA ASN A 87 29.98 -2.50 18.18
C ASN A 87 30.40 -3.35 16.97
N LEU A 88 29.83 -4.55 16.82
CA LEU A 88 30.10 -5.45 15.69
C LEU A 88 29.48 -4.92 14.38
N PHE A 89 28.32 -4.26 14.46
CA PHE A 89 27.67 -3.68 13.28
C PHE A 89 28.32 -2.37 12.81
N LYS A 90 28.82 -1.53 13.72
CA LYS A 90 29.59 -0.32 13.36
C LYS A 90 30.85 -0.64 12.55
N LEU A 91 31.54 -1.74 12.90
CA LEU A 91 32.72 -2.21 12.16
C LEU A 91 32.39 -2.67 10.72
N LYS A 92 31.18 -3.17 10.47
CA LYS A 92 30.70 -3.56 9.13
C LYS A 92 30.03 -2.42 8.34
N ALA A 93 29.78 -1.27 8.95
CA ALA A 93 29.15 -0.11 8.30
C ALA A 93 30.12 0.70 7.41
N GLY A 94 31.28 0.13 7.07
CA GLY A 94 32.26 0.72 6.17
C GLY A 94 31.94 0.44 4.71
N GLN A 95 30.99 1.20 4.17
CA GLN A 95 30.87 1.63 2.76
C GLN A 95 29.42 2.07 2.55
N ALA A 96 29.19 3.37 2.41
CA ALA A 96 27.93 3.87 1.88
C ALA A 96 27.82 3.38 0.44
N ALA A 97 27.10 2.28 0.20
CA ALA A 97 26.77 1.84 -1.14
C ALA A 97 26.06 3.01 -1.84
N THR A 98 26.70 3.57 -2.87
CA THR A 98 26.11 4.65 -3.67
C THR A 98 25.50 4.04 -4.93
N HIS A 99 24.25 4.38 -5.19
CA HIS A 99 23.47 3.82 -6.33
C HIS A 99 23.78 4.54 -7.64
N GLY A 100 24.71 5.51 -7.62
CA GLY A 100 24.99 6.41 -8.74
C GLY A 100 23.82 7.32 -9.15
N LEU A 101 22.73 7.37 -8.37
CA LEU A 101 21.53 8.14 -8.70
C LEU A 101 21.66 9.61 -8.29
N SER A 102 21.17 10.51 -9.13
CA SER A 102 21.09 11.93 -8.79
C SER A 102 20.10 12.18 -7.65
N ARG A 103 20.40 13.18 -6.80
CA ARG A 103 19.52 13.59 -5.68
C ARG A 103 18.08 13.87 -6.13
N LYS A 104 17.91 14.50 -7.30
CA LYS A 104 16.58 14.79 -7.89
C LYS A 104 15.80 13.50 -8.16
N ARG A 105 16.44 12.48 -8.74
CA ARG A 105 15.79 11.20 -9.03
C ARG A 105 15.44 10.43 -7.76
N VAL A 106 16.28 10.49 -6.73
CA VAL A 106 15.99 9.89 -5.42
C VAL A 106 14.76 10.54 -4.80
N ILE A 107 14.73 11.87 -4.73
CA ILE A 107 13.58 12.62 -4.16
C ILE A 107 12.30 12.34 -4.96
N ALA A 108 12.35 12.37 -6.29
CA ALA A 108 11.20 12.05 -7.12
C ALA A 108 10.69 10.62 -6.89
N SER A 109 11.60 9.64 -6.77
CA SER A 109 11.23 8.26 -6.47
C SER A 109 10.58 8.13 -5.10
N LEU A 110 11.13 8.79 -4.07
CA LEU A 110 10.56 8.80 -2.72
C LEU A 110 9.18 9.46 -2.70
N ALA A 111 8.97 10.54 -3.45
CA ALA A 111 7.68 11.21 -3.57
C ALA A 111 6.62 10.29 -4.22
N VAL A 112 6.98 9.60 -5.30
CA VAL A 112 6.10 8.60 -5.93
C VAL A 112 5.77 7.47 -4.95
N LEU A 113 6.78 6.92 -4.27
CA LEU A 113 6.57 5.88 -3.27
C LEU A 113 5.67 6.34 -2.12
N ALA A 114 5.88 7.56 -1.62
CA ALA A 114 5.07 8.15 -0.57
C ALA A 114 3.61 8.27 -1.02
N PHE A 115 3.36 8.78 -2.23
CA PHE A 115 2.01 8.87 -2.78
C PHE A 115 1.35 7.49 -2.93
N LEU A 116 2.06 6.51 -3.48
CA LEU A 116 1.57 5.13 -3.63
C LEU A 116 1.18 4.52 -2.28
N VAL A 117 2.02 4.72 -1.26
CA VAL A 117 1.75 4.25 0.11
C VAL A 117 0.55 4.96 0.70
N PHE A 118 0.48 6.28 0.57
CA PHE A 118 -0.64 7.07 1.06
C PHE A 118 -1.96 6.56 0.45
N SER A 119 -2.06 6.45 -0.87
CA SER A 119 -3.26 5.96 -1.56
C SER A 119 -3.63 4.54 -1.14
N LYS A 120 -2.65 3.64 -1.04
CA LYS A 120 -2.86 2.27 -0.56
C LYS A 120 -3.43 2.25 0.86
N PHE A 121 -2.82 2.99 1.80
CA PHE A 121 -3.24 2.97 3.20
C PHE A 121 -4.56 3.69 3.43
N PHE A 122 -4.86 4.71 2.62
CA PHE A 122 -6.18 5.31 2.58
C PHE A 122 -7.24 4.24 2.23
N TYR A 123 -7.05 3.53 1.12
CA TYR A 123 -7.97 2.45 0.71
C TYR A 123 -8.11 1.35 1.76
N MET A 124 -6.99 0.86 2.29
CA MET A 124 -6.98 -0.20 3.32
C MET A 124 -7.75 0.25 4.56
N THR A 125 -7.55 1.49 5.00
CA THR A 125 -8.25 2.02 6.19
C THR A 125 -9.74 2.13 5.91
N SER A 126 -10.13 2.70 4.76
CA SER A 126 -11.54 2.80 4.37
C SER A 126 -12.21 1.42 4.36
N LEU A 127 -11.59 0.40 3.75
CA LEU A 127 -12.13 -0.95 3.82
C LEU A 127 -12.27 -1.42 5.27
N THR A 128 -11.23 -1.40 6.09
CA THR A 128 -11.32 -1.90 7.47
C THR A 128 -12.35 -1.17 8.33
N SER A 129 -12.61 0.12 8.06
CA SER A 129 -13.59 0.91 8.81
C SER A 129 -15.03 0.66 8.38
N TYR A 130 -15.29 0.40 7.10
CA TYR A 130 -16.65 0.29 6.56
C TYR A 130 -17.07 -1.14 6.23
N PHE A 131 -16.14 -2.09 6.14
CA PHE A 131 -16.42 -3.44 5.65
C PHE A 131 -17.47 -4.17 6.50
N THR A 132 -17.37 -4.08 7.82
CA THR A 132 -18.36 -4.68 8.73
C THR A 132 -19.76 -4.09 8.50
N PHE A 133 -19.87 -2.77 8.37
CA PHE A 133 -21.15 -2.11 8.12
C PHE A 133 -21.73 -2.48 6.76
N TYR A 134 -20.89 -2.53 5.72
CA TYR A 134 -21.29 -2.98 4.39
C TYR A 134 -21.85 -4.41 4.41
N LEU A 135 -21.22 -5.33 5.14
CA LEU A 135 -21.69 -6.71 5.26
C LEU A 135 -23.03 -6.82 6.01
N ILE A 136 -23.21 -6.05 7.07
CA ILE A 136 -24.46 -5.97 7.82
C ILE A 136 -25.57 -5.40 6.93
N GLU A 137 -25.34 -4.26 6.28
CA GLU A 137 -26.37 -3.56 5.52
C GLU A 137 -26.74 -4.26 4.21
N LYS A 138 -25.76 -4.79 3.47
CA LYS A 138 -26.01 -5.40 2.16
C LYS A 138 -26.46 -6.87 2.24
N PHE A 139 -25.93 -7.61 3.21
CA PHE A 139 -26.15 -9.07 3.31
C PHE A 139 -26.85 -9.50 4.60
N ASP A 140 -27.33 -8.56 5.41
CA ASP A 140 -28.04 -8.80 6.67
C ASP A 140 -27.26 -9.70 7.65
N LEU A 141 -25.93 -9.59 7.62
CA LEU A 141 -25.07 -10.39 8.48
C LEU A 141 -25.10 -9.87 9.93
N SER A 142 -25.00 -10.80 10.88
CA SER A 142 -24.77 -10.43 12.28
C SER A 142 -23.40 -9.76 12.45
N VAL A 143 -23.26 -8.98 13.54
CA VAL A 143 -21.98 -8.34 13.89
C VAL A 143 -20.87 -9.39 14.02
N ALA A 144 -21.14 -10.51 14.70
CA ALA A 144 -20.15 -11.57 14.90
C ALA A 144 -19.70 -12.20 13.57
N SER A 145 -20.64 -12.48 12.65
CA SER A 145 -20.30 -13.01 11.32
C SER A 145 -19.46 -12.01 10.52
N SER A 146 -19.82 -10.73 10.58
CA SER A 146 -19.09 -9.66 9.89
C SER A 146 -17.65 -9.50 10.42
N GLN A 147 -17.43 -9.67 11.73
CA GLN A 147 -16.08 -9.67 12.32
C GLN A 147 -15.22 -10.85 11.83
N LEU A 148 -15.81 -12.02 11.55
CA LEU A 148 -15.08 -13.15 10.95
C LEU A 148 -14.60 -12.82 9.53
N HIS A 149 -15.42 -12.14 8.73
CA HIS A 149 -15.04 -11.71 7.39
C HIS A 149 -13.91 -10.67 7.44
N LEU A 150 -13.99 -9.71 8.38
CA LEU A 150 -12.92 -8.76 8.62
C LEU A 150 -11.62 -9.46 9.09
N PHE A 151 -11.73 -10.49 9.94
CA PHE A 151 -10.59 -11.33 10.32
C PHE A 151 -9.96 -12.03 9.11
N LEU A 152 -10.76 -12.61 8.20
CA LEU A 152 -10.24 -13.22 6.97
C LEU A 152 -9.49 -12.20 6.11
N PHE A 153 -10.07 -11.01 5.92
CA PHE A 153 -9.43 -9.92 5.20
C PHE A 153 -8.09 -9.51 5.84
N LEU A 154 -8.07 -9.27 7.15
CA LEU A 154 -6.85 -8.86 7.87
C LEU A 154 -5.81 -9.98 7.98
N GLY A 155 -6.26 -11.23 8.08
CA GLY A 155 -5.40 -12.42 8.00
C GLY A 155 -4.72 -12.52 6.64
N ALA A 156 -5.46 -12.24 5.55
CA ALA A 156 -4.90 -12.16 4.22
C ALA A 156 -3.89 -11.01 4.09
N VAL A 157 -4.14 -9.86 4.73
CA VAL A 157 -3.18 -8.74 4.81
C VAL A 157 -1.90 -9.14 5.54
N ALA A 158 -2.00 -9.87 6.65
CA ALA A 158 -0.84 -10.39 7.38
C ALA A 158 -0.04 -11.37 6.52
N ALA A 159 -0.72 -12.33 5.88
CA ALA A 159 -0.09 -13.29 4.97
C ALA A 159 0.58 -12.59 3.78
N GLY A 160 -0.13 -11.69 3.10
CA GLY A 160 0.40 -10.91 1.98
C GLY A 160 1.64 -10.11 2.38
N THR A 161 1.61 -9.43 3.53
CA THR A 161 2.75 -8.69 4.08
C THR A 161 3.97 -9.60 4.27
N PHE A 162 3.77 -10.79 4.86
CA PHE A 162 4.82 -11.77 5.07
C PHE A 162 5.41 -12.26 3.74
N PHE A 163 4.58 -12.82 2.85
CA PHE A 163 5.06 -13.41 1.59
C PHE A 163 5.64 -12.36 0.63
N GLY A 164 5.12 -11.14 0.64
CA GLY A 164 5.63 -10.04 -0.18
C GLY A 164 7.10 -9.70 0.06
N GLY A 165 7.62 -9.94 1.28
CA GLY A 165 9.02 -9.69 1.62
C GLY A 165 9.99 -10.63 0.89
N PRO A 166 9.93 -11.95 1.13
CA PRO A 166 10.76 -12.93 0.44
C PRO A 166 10.57 -12.92 -1.07
N ILE A 167 9.36 -12.67 -1.56
CA ILE A 167 9.10 -12.51 -2.99
C ILE A 167 9.86 -11.29 -3.50
N GLY A 168 9.73 -10.13 -2.86
CA GLY A 168 10.44 -8.91 -3.24
C GLY A 168 11.96 -9.03 -3.21
N ASP A 169 12.50 -9.86 -2.30
CA ASP A 169 13.93 -10.18 -2.28
C ASP A 169 14.38 -11.06 -3.46
N ARG A 170 13.50 -11.91 -4.00
CA ARG A 170 13.81 -12.84 -5.11
C ARG A 170 13.56 -12.25 -6.50
N ILE A 171 12.38 -11.65 -6.72
CA ILE A 171 11.96 -11.16 -8.04
C ILE A 171 12.16 -9.65 -8.22
N GLY A 172 12.55 -8.96 -7.15
CA GLY A 172 12.77 -7.52 -7.13
C GLY A 172 11.58 -6.72 -6.60
N ARG A 173 11.89 -5.66 -5.84
CA ARG A 173 10.91 -4.84 -5.11
C ARG A 173 9.94 -4.10 -6.03
N LYS A 174 10.43 -3.57 -7.16
CA LYS A 174 9.59 -2.85 -8.14
C LYS A 174 8.49 -3.73 -8.73
N ALA A 175 8.81 -4.98 -9.05
CA ALA A 175 7.83 -5.91 -9.63
C ALA A 175 6.69 -6.18 -8.66
N VAL A 176 7.00 -6.43 -7.38
CA VAL A 176 6.00 -6.63 -6.32
C VAL A 176 5.13 -5.39 -6.12
N ILE A 177 5.74 -4.19 -6.15
CA ILE A 177 4.99 -2.93 -6.04
C ILE A 177 3.97 -2.78 -7.18
N TRP A 178 4.41 -2.94 -8.43
CA TRP A 178 3.52 -2.83 -9.58
C TRP A 178 2.43 -3.89 -9.60
N PHE A 179 2.79 -5.14 -9.30
CA PHE A 179 1.84 -6.24 -9.21
C PHE A 179 0.78 -5.98 -8.14
N SER A 180 1.17 -5.44 -6.98
CA SER A 180 0.21 -5.15 -5.91
C SER A 180 -0.84 -4.10 -6.31
N ILE A 181 -0.41 -3.04 -7.01
CA ILE A 181 -1.26 -1.91 -7.36
C ILE A 181 -2.18 -2.30 -8.52
N LEU A 182 -1.61 -2.82 -9.61
CA LEU A 182 -2.37 -3.20 -10.80
C LEU A 182 -3.17 -4.48 -10.58
N GLY A 183 -2.62 -5.43 -9.84
CA GLY A 183 -3.25 -6.72 -9.57
C GLY A 183 -4.46 -6.60 -8.68
N ALA A 184 -4.51 -5.65 -7.74
CA ALA A 184 -5.67 -5.45 -6.87
C ALA A 184 -6.85 -4.77 -7.58
N ALA A 185 -6.58 -3.89 -8.56
CA ALA A 185 -7.60 -3.08 -9.24
C ALA A 185 -8.79 -3.87 -9.82
N PRO A 186 -8.61 -4.96 -10.59
CA PRO A 186 -9.75 -5.70 -11.15
C PRO A 186 -10.62 -6.35 -10.07
N PHE A 187 -10.03 -6.84 -8.98
CA PHE A 187 -10.78 -7.45 -7.89
C PHE A 187 -11.57 -6.41 -7.10
N THR A 188 -10.97 -5.24 -6.86
CA THR A 188 -11.67 -4.12 -6.23
C THR A 188 -12.86 -3.64 -7.06
N LEU A 189 -12.69 -3.57 -8.38
CA LEU A 189 -13.75 -3.21 -9.33
C LEU A 189 -14.91 -4.21 -9.35
N ALA A 190 -14.62 -5.49 -9.13
CA ALA A 190 -15.63 -6.56 -9.12
C ALA A 190 -16.46 -6.59 -7.81
N LEU A 191 -15.92 -6.07 -6.71
CA LEU A 191 -16.48 -6.22 -5.36
C LEU A 191 -17.93 -5.68 -5.18
N PRO A 192 -18.33 -4.55 -5.79
CA PRO A 192 -19.72 -4.06 -5.69
C PRO A 192 -20.76 -5.00 -6.30
N TYR A 193 -20.36 -5.81 -7.28
CA TYR A 193 -21.23 -6.71 -8.03
C TYR A 193 -21.25 -8.15 -7.47
N ALA A 194 -20.41 -8.42 -6.48
CA ALA A 194 -20.27 -9.75 -5.89
C ALA A 194 -21.40 -10.07 -4.88
N ASP A 195 -21.74 -11.35 -4.79
CA ASP A 195 -22.52 -11.92 -3.67
C ASP A 195 -21.66 -12.03 -2.40
N LEU A 196 -22.22 -12.59 -1.32
CA LEU A 196 -21.52 -12.69 -0.03
C LEU A 196 -20.26 -13.57 -0.10
N PHE A 197 -20.34 -14.71 -0.79
CA PHE A 197 -19.22 -15.64 -0.92
C PHE A 197 -18.09 -14.98 -1.70
N TRP A 198 -18.39 -14.41 -2.86
CA TRP A 198 -17.41 -13.74 -3.69
C TRP A 198 -16.87 -12.45 -3.06
N THR A 199 -17.68 -11.70 -2.30
CA THR A 199 -17.20 -10.56 -1.51
C THR A 199 -16.10 -10.99 -0.55
N SER A 200 -16.27 -12.14 0.10
CA SER A 200 -15.29 -12.70 1.04
C SER A 200 -14.00 -13.10 0.32
N VAL A 201 -14.12 -13.86 -0.76
CA VAL A 201 -12.99 -14.32 -1.57
C VAL A 201 -12.21 -13.15 -2.18
N LEU A 202 -12.91 -12.19 -2.80
CA LEU A 202 -12.31 -10.99 -3.38
C LEU A 202 -11.61 -10.16 -2.30
N SER A 203 -12.20 -10.01 -1.12
CA SER A 203 -11.58 -9.27 -0.02
C SER A 203 -10.24 -9.91 0.39
N VAL A 204 -10.18 -11.24 0.50
CA VAL A 204 -8.95 -11.99 0.81
C VAL A 204 -7.89 -11.77 -0.27
N ILE A 205 -8.27 -11.87 -1.55
CA ILE A 205 -7.34 -11.64 -2.67
C ILE A 205 -6.81 -10.21 -2.66
N ILE A 206 -7.70 -9.21 -2.53
CA ILE A 206 -7.35 -7.79 -2.47
C ILE A 206 -6.40 -7.53 -1.30
N GLY A 207 -6.76 -8.01 -0.11
CA GLY A 207 -5.96 -7.84 1.11
C GLY A 207 -4.57 -8.43 0.96
N PHE A 208 -4.46 -9.65 0.44
CA PHE A 208 -3.18 -10.32 0.18
C PHE A 208 -2.32 -9.56 -0.84
N VAL A 209 -2.90 -9.27 -2.02
CA VAL A 209 -2.18 -8.64 -3.13
C VAL A 209 -1.73 -7.24 -2.76
N LEU A 210 -2.61 -6.41 -2.20
CA LEU A 210 -2.23 -5.06 -1.76
C LEU A 210 -1.17 -5.11 -0.67
N ALA A 211 -1.32 -5.98 0.34
CA ALA A 211 -0.39 -6.07 1.46
C ALA A 211 1.02 -6.50 1.05
N SER A 212 1.16 -7.29 -0.02
CA SER A 212 2.45 -7.79 -0.51
C SER A 212 3.50 -6.70 -0.77
N ALA A 213 3.08 -5.50 -1.20
CA ALA A 213 4.02 -4.41 -1.43
C ALA A 213 4.48 -3.67 -0.16
N PHE A 214 3.93 -3.96 1.02
CA PHE A 214 4.25 -3.18 2.22
C PHE A 214 5.75 -3.26 2.58
N SER A 215 6.26 -4.47 2.78
CA SER A 215 7.70 -4.70 3.02
C SER A 215 8.56 -4.23 1.85
N ALA A 216 8.14 -4.48 0.62
CA ALA A 216 8.88 -4.09 -0.59
C ALA A 216 9.06 -2.57 -0.70
N ILE A 217 8.04 -1.76 -0.40
CA ILE A 217 8.12 -0.31 -0.49
C ILE A 217 9.09 0.25 0.55
N VAL A 218 8.96 -0.18 1.81
CA VAL A 218 9.83 0.33 2.89
C VAL A 218 11.29 -0.03 2.61
N VAL A 219 11.56 -1.28 2.21
CA VAL A 219 12.92 -1.72 1.85
C VAL A 219 13.43 -0.96 0.63
N TYR A 220 12.63 -0.77 -0.41
CA TYR A 220 13.05 -0.02 -1.59
C TYR A 220 13.38 1.45 -1.26
N ALA A 221 12.60 2.09 -0.38
CA ALA A 221 12.88 3.43 0.11
C ALA A 221 14.20 3.47 0.93
N GLN A 222 14.44 2.48 1.78
CA GLN A 222 15.68 2.36 2.56
C GLN A 222 16.89 2.13 1.65
N GLU A 223 16.74 1.34 0.59
CA GLU A 223 17.77 1.12 -0.43
C GLU A 223 18.08 2.40 -1.20
N LEU A 224 17.09 3.29 -1.43
CA LEU A 224 17.32 4.60 -2.03
C LEU A 224 18.13 5.56 -1.14
N VAL A 225 18.12 5.39 0.19
CA VAL A 225 18.86 6.24 1.14
C VAL A 225 19.50 5.40 2.26
N PRO A 226 20.56 4.62 1.95
CA PRO A 226 21.10 3.58 2.82
C PRO A 226 21.75 4.13 4.09
N GLY A 227 22.18 5.40 4.08
CA GLY A 227 22.72 6.07 5.27
C GLY A 227 21.66 6.44 6.31
N ASN A 228 20.39 6.52 5.92
CA ASN A 228 19.31 7.06 6.76
C ASN A 228 18.12 6.08 6.88
N VAL A 229 18.42 4.79 7.08
CA VAL A 229 17.40 3.71 7.16
C VAL A 229 16.29 4.01 8.16
N GLY A 230 16.65 4.44 9.38
CA GLY A 230 15.68 4.77 10.44
C GLY A 230 14.78 5.95 10.07
N MET A 231 15.37 7.02 9.53
CA MET A 231 14.61 8.20 9.07
C MET A 231 13.60 7.83 7.98
N ILE A 232 14.03 7.04 6.98
CA ILE A 232 13.13 6.59 5.91
C ILE A 232 12.04 5.67 6.45
N ALA A 233 12.38 4.71 7.32
CA ALA A 233 11.39 3.87 7.97
C ALA A 233 10.33 4.72 8.71
N GLY A 234 10.77 5.71 9.49
CA GLY A 234 9.88 6.61 10.22
C GLY A 234 9.01 7.49 9.32
N LEU A 235 9.56 8.02 8.24
CA LEU A 235 8.77 8.78 7.25
C LEU A 235 7.65 7.92 6.67
N PHE A 236 7.97 6.69 6.24
CA PHE A 236 6.98 5.81 5.61
C PHE A 236 5.95 5.28 6.59
N PHE A 237 6.35 4.79 7.77
CA PHE A 237 5.40 4.37 8.80
C PHE A 237 4.54 5.53 9.31
N GLY A 238 5.14 6.72 9.49
CA GLY A 238 4.41 7.93 9.84
C GLY A 238 3.36 8.31 8.80
N LEU A 239 3.72 8.24 7.50
CA LEU A 239 2.78 8.49 6.41
C LEU A 239 1.65 7.46 6.37
N MET A 240 1.95 6.19 6.59
CA MET A 240 0.97 5.10 6.57
C MET A 240 -0.06 5.24 7.69
N PHE A 241 0.40 5.46 8.93
CA PHE A 241 -0.49 5.62 10.08
C PHE A 241 -1.20 6.99 10.06
N GLY A 242 -0.54 8.03 9.55
CA GLY A 242 -1.14 9.34 9.32
C GLY A 242 -2.25 9.29 8.26
N ALA A 243 -2.03 8.58 7.15
CA ALA A 243 -3.03 8.37 6.11
C ALA A 243 -4.27 7.64 6.67
N ALA A 244 -4.07 6.65 7.55
CA ALA A 244 -5.17 5.98 8.24
C ALA A 244 -5.99 6.94 9.13
N ALA A 245 -5.32 7.84 9.87
CA ALA A 245 -6.00 8.83 10.69
C ALA A 245 -6.82 9.84 9.87
N LEU A 246 -6.35 10.20 8.67
CA LEU A 246 -7.05 11.11 7.76
C LEU A 246 -8.16 10.43 6.95
N ALA A 247 -8.05 9.12 6.71
CA ALA A 247 -9.00 8.39 5.87
C ALA A 247 -10.44 8.49 6.40
N LEU A 248 -10.63 8.31 7.70
CA LEU A 248 -11.94 8.35 8.37
C LEU A 248 -12.66 9.72 8.29
N PRO A 249 -12.07 10.85 8.72
CA PRO A 249 -12.74 12.15 8.60
C PRO A 249 -12.89 12.57 7.14
N CYS A 250 -11.94 12.27 6.25
CA CYS A 250 -12.08 12.59 4.83
C CYS A 250 -13.17 11.78 4.15
N SER A 251 -13.30 10.47 4.44
CA SER A 251 -14.40 9.66 3.90
C SER A 251 -15.75 10.11 4.45
N ALA A 252 -15.82 10.49 5.73
CA ALA A 252 -17.03 11.05 6.33
C ALA A 252 -17.42 12.38 5.69
N ILE A 253 -16.47 13.30 5.47
CA ILE A 253 -16.71 14.59 4.78
C ILE A 253 -17.16 14.37 3.34
N TRP A 254 -16.59 13.40 2.63
CA TRP A 254 -17.03 13.03 1.28
C TRP A 254 -18.46 12.48 1.26
N LEU A 255 -18.80 11.62 2.23
CA LEU A 255 -20.14 11.07 2.38
C LEU A 255 -21.16 12.15 2.76
N THR A 256 -20.81 13.11 3.63
CA THR A 256 -21.71 14.21 3.99
C THR A 256 -21.84 15.24 2.86
N ALA A 257 -20.78 15.55 2.13
CA ALA A 257 -20.83 16.45 0.97
C ALA A 257 -21.71 15.88 -0.16
N THR A 258 -21.69 14.55 -0.35
CA THR A 258 -22.57 13.86 -1.30
C THR A 258 -24.00 13.75 -0.78
N ALA A 259 -24.20 13.54 0.53
CA ALA A 259 -25.51 13.51 1.17
C ALA A 259 -26.19 14.90 1.24
N SER A 260 -25.45 16.00 1.38
CA SER A 260 -26.00 17.37 1.35
C SER A 260 -26.55 17.77 -0.03
N CYS A 261 -26.22 17.03 -1.09
CA CYS A 261 -26.83 17.19 -2.41
C CYS A 261 -28.24 16.56 -2.52
N SER A 262 -28.79 16.03 -1.41
CA SER A 262 -30.03 15.25 -1.36
C SER A 262 -31.27 16.02 -0.86
N SER A 263 -31.31 17.35 -0.93
CA SER A 263 -32.53 18.09 -0.57
C SER A 263 -33.64 17.90 -1.63
N THR A 264 -34.53 16.96 -1.28
CA THR A 264 -35.97 16.86 -1.58
C THR A 264 -36.47 16.59 -3.00
N ARG A 265 -35.69 16.75 -4.08
CA ARG A 265 -36.15 16.39 -5.45
C ARG A 265 -35.60 15.07 -6.03
N CYS A 266 -34.59 14.46 -5.41
CA CYS A 266 -33.94 13.23 -5.88
C CYS A 266 -34.37 11.94 -5.14
N ALA A 267 -35.39 11.99 -4.27
CA ALA A 267 -35.70 10.89 -3.35
C ALA A 267 -36.32 9.64 -4.01
N LEU A 268 -36.76 9.70 -5.27
CA LEU A 268 -37.38 8.56 -5.98
C LEU A 268 -36.41 7.80 -6.91
N THR A 269 -35.25 8.36 -7.24
CA THR A 269 -34.20 7.69 -8.04
C THR A 269 -32.95 7.31 -7.24
N CYS A 270 -32.77 7.84 -6.02
CA CYS A 270 -31.59 7.63 -5.17
C CYS A 270 -31.69 6.47 -4.16
N ARG A 271 -32.32 5.33 -4.51
CA ARG A 271 -32.18 4.08 -3.72
C ARG A 271 -31.00 3.21 -4.20
N CYS A 272 -30.12 3.75 -5.05
CA CYS A 272 -29.07 2.97 -5.73
C CYS A 272 -27.68 3.65 -5.83
N SER A 273 -27.39 4.71 -5.07
CA SER A 273 -26.17 5.51 -5.29
C SER A 273 -25.45 5.90 -4.00
N ALA A 274 -24.79 4.95 -3.34
CA ALA A 274 -23.78 5.27 -2.32
C ALA A 274 -22.44 4.52 -2.50
N SER A 275 -22.39 3.41 -3.24
CA SER A 275 -21.18 2.57 -3.33
C SER A 275 -20.46 2.64 -4.69
N SER A 276 -21.09 3.16 -5.75
CA SER A 276 -20.66 2.90 -7.13
C SER A 276 -19.88 4.03 -7.83
N ARG A 277 -19.63 5.16 -7.18
CA ARG A 277 -19.03 6.35 -7.85
C ARG A 277 -17.57 6.63 -7.50
N PHE A 278 -16.82 5.63 -7.02
CA PHE A 278 -15.36 5.74 -6.88
C PHE A 278 -14.59 5.27 -8.13
N PHE A 279 -15.27 4.65 -9.11
CA PHE A 279 -14.59 3.89 -10.18
C PHE A 279 -15.00 4.20 -11.63
N CYS A 280 -15.88 5.17 -11.89
CA CYS A 280 -16.23 5.55 -13.26
C CYS A 280 -15.37 6.72 -13.76
N LEU A 281 -14.18 6.40 -14.29
CA LEU A 281 -13.51 7.20 -15.33
C LEU A 281 -13.12 6.26 -16.47
N GLY A 282 -13.90 6.29 -17.55
CA GLY A 282 -13.69 5.58 -18.82
C GLY A 282 -14.75 6.03 -19.84
N PRO A 283 -14.41 6.22 -21.12
CA PRO A 283 -14.99 7.28 -21.96
C PRO A 283 -16.34 6.94 -22.61
N ASN A 284 -17.07 8.02 -22.87
CA ASN A 284 -18.38 8.10 -23.54
C ASN A 284 -18.44 7.35 -24.88
N ASN A 285 -19.57 6.70 -25.12
CA ASN A 285 -20.26 6.62 -26.41
C ASN A 285 -21.76 6.73 -26.08
N ALA A 286 -22.34 7.91 -26.21
CA ALA A 286 -22.92 8.46 -27.44
C ALA A 286 -24.35 7.93 -27.64
N ASP A 287 -25.28 8.77 -27.21
CA ASP A 287 -26.72 8.63 -27.32
C ASP A 287 -27.17 8.42 -28.77
N SER A 288 -28.10 7.48 -28.94
CA SER A 288 -28.92 7.33 -30.13
C SER A 288 -30.15 8.24 -30.06
N ASN A 289 -30.40 8.94 -31.16
CA ASN A 289 -31.64 9.60 -31.61
C ASN A 289 -31.93 11.02 -31.11
N ALA A 290 -31.73 12.00 -32.03
CA ALA A 290 -32.74 12.98 -32.40
C ALA A 290 -32.34 13.71 -33.71
N ASP A 291 -33.08 13.40 -34.77
CA ASP A 291 -33.56 14.21 -35.91
C ASP A 291 -32.74 15.32 -36.62
N PHE A 292 -32.82 15.21 -37.94
CA PHE A 292 -32.44 16.07 -39.09
C PHE A 292 -32.88 17.56 -38.98
N PRO A 293 -32.17 18.51 -39.66
CA PRO A 293 -32.35 18.71 -41.10
C PRO A 293 -31.07 18.91 -41.94
N VAL A 294 -31.26 18.52 -43.20
CA VAL A 294 -30.35 18.58 -44.35
C VAL A 294 -30.14 20.02 -44.81
N HIS A 295 -28.88 20.41 -45.06
CA HIS A 295 -28.56 21.45 -46.04
C HIS A 295 -27.34 21.06 -46.87
N HIS A 296 -27.54 21.01 -48.18
CA HIS A 296 -26.56 20.86 -49.24
C HIS A 296 -25.52 21.99 -49.23
N HIS A 297 -24.23 21.67 -49.46
CA HIS A 297 -23.42 22.31 -50.49
C HIS A 297 -22.12 21.50 -50.76
N ALA A 298 -21.72 21.50 -52.03
CA ALA A 298 -20.73 20.64 -52.67
C ALA A 298 -19.36 21.32 -52.91
N GLY A 299 -18.34 20.50 -53.24
CA GLY A 299 -17.05 20.88 -53.85
C GLY A 299 -15.90 21.00 -52.83
N HIS A 300 -14.65 20.59 -53.07
CA HIS A 300 -13.91 20.25 -54.29
C HIS A 300 -12.64 19.44 -53.94
N LEU A 301 -12.11 18.74 -54.94
CA LEU A 301 -10.90 17.89 -55.04
C LEU A 301 -9.54 18.48 -54.62
N ALA A 302 -8.59 17.57 -54.29
CA ALA A 302 -7.22 17.37 -54.87
C ALA A 302 -6.20 16.97 -53.77
N THR A 303 -5.65 15.75 -53.66
CA THR A 303 -4.61 15.00 -54.43
C THR A 303 -3.21 15.63 -54.52
N GLN A 304 -2.21 14.75 -54.26
CA GLN A 304 -0.75 14.82 -54.48
C GLN A 304 0.08 15.52 -53.37
N GLY A 305 1.20 15.00 -52.88
CA GLY A 305 2.05 13.88 -53.29
C GLY A 305 3.54 14.26 -53.12
N SER A 306 4.40 13.29 -52.76
CA SER A 306 5.88 13.35 -52.78
C SER A 306 6.54 14.26 -51.73
N GLY A 307 7.57 13.89 -50.96
CA GLY A 307 8.60 12.86 -51.14
C GLY A 307 10.00 13.49 -50.95
N ARG A 308 10.92 12.73 -50.33
CA ARG A 308 12.39 12.90 -50.11
C ARG A 308 12.77 13.12 -48.64
N ARG A 309 13.42 12.20 -47.91
CA ARG A 309 14.60 11.31 -48.14
C ARG A 309 15.94 11.98 -47.80
N LEU A 310 16.54 11.47 -46.72
CA LEU A 310 17.95 11.31 -46.33
C LEU A 310 18.96 12.45 -46.59
N GLU A 311 19.72 12.76 -45.54
CA GLU A 311 21.18 12.81 -45.64
C GLU A 311 21.88 12.23 -44.39
N ARG A 312 22.72 11.22 -44.62
CA ARG A 312 23.74 10.70 -43.72
C ARG A 312 24.94 11.64 -43.75
N ARG A 313 25.59 11.89 -42.61
CA ARG A 313 27.02 12.20 -42.56
C ARG A 313 27.74 11.39 -41.49
N THR A 314 28.63 10.55 -41.99
CA THR A 314 29.69 9.79 -41.33
C THR A 314 30.94 10.65 -41.11
N ARG A 315 31.56 10.55 -39.93
CA ARG A 315 33.00 10.72 -39.58
C ARG A 315 33.09 10.23 -38.12
N GLY A 316 33.84 9.22 -37.68
CA GLY A 316 35.08 8.66 -38.17
C GLY A 316 36.21 9.16 -37.28
N ASP A 317 36.50 8.46 -36.17
CA ASP A 317 37.76 8.62 -35.42
C ASP A 317 38.12 7.30 -34.69
N PRO A 318 39.28 6.67 -35.00
CA PRO A 318 39.78 5.48 -34.31
C PRO A 318 40.94 5.85 -33.36
N GLY A 319 40.83 5.46 -32.09
CA GLY A 319 41.89 5.71 -31.11
C GLY A 319 41.84 4.76 -29.92
N VAL A 320 42.09 3.47 -30.14
CA VAL A 320 42.38 2.51 -29.07
C VAL A 320 43.59 1.67 -29.49
N ALA A 321 44.76 2.07 -28.98
CA ALA A 321 45.98 1.28 -29.03
C ALA A 321 46.31 0.76 -27.63
N ASP A 322 46.19 -0.55 -27.51
CA ASP A 322 47.12 -1.50 -26.87
C ASP A 322 47.80 -1.14 -25.53
N ARG A 323 47.54 -1.99 -24.52
CA ARG A 323 48.55 -2.52 -23.59
C ARG A 323 47.99 -3.73 -22.82
N ARG A 324 48.24 -4.94 -23.34
CA ARG A 324 48.34 -6.18 -22.54
C ARG A 324 49.81 -6.58 -22.41
N ARG A 325 50.12 -7.29 -21.31
CA ARG A 325 51.42 -7.83 -20.82
C ARG A 325 52.18 -6.83 -19.92
N ALA A 326 52.64 -7.15 -18.71
CA ALA A 326 52.93 -8.42 -18.06
C ALA A 326 52.89 -8.30 -16.52
N ARG A 327 52.39 -9.34 -15.83
CA ARG A 327 52.85 -9.88 -14.53
C ARG A 327 51.87 -10.96 -14.05
N GLN A 328 52.08 -12.17 -14.54
CA GLN A 328 51.95 -13.49 -13.88
C GLN A 328 52.14 -14.57 -14.95
#